data_AF-A0A7V8LRU8-F1
#
_entry.id   AF-A0A7V8LRU8-F1
#
_cell.length_a   1.000
_cell.length_b   1.000
_cell.length_c   1.000
_cell.angle_alpha   90.00
_cell.angle_beta   90.00
_cell.angle_gamma   90.00
#
_symmetry.space_group_name_H-M   'P 1'
#
loop_
_entity.id
_entity.type
_entity.pdbx_description
1 polymer ?
#
loop_
_entity_poly.entity_id
_entity_poly.type
_entity_poly.pdbx_seq_one_letter_code
_entity_poly.pdbx_strand_id
1 'polypeptide(L)'
;MNRPQPQLDPPRLELAAGLYDMSAWQLDVFLDDAVGYGISPQDAASLQLLVDLIRWQSEGYRRYAVKMRADDEMVDAYFAGEVAAPNTAAAFEASITRPEHPPLPNRAKAIDYQLLRPVRDLLEEAHTVLSRGSRPVMTYAAKQAAALYSWCYPPLSV
;
A
#
# COMPACT_ATOMS: atom_id res chain seq x y z
N MET A 1 -34.13 14.79 -1.43
CA MET A 1 -33.04 14.49 -2.40
C MET A 1 -31.84 14.00 -1.61
N ASN A 2 -31.56 12.69 -1.63
CA ASN A 2 -30.31 12.16 -1.10
C ASN A 2 -29.19 12.64 -2.03
N ARG A 3 -28.23 13.41 -1.51
CA ARG A 3 -27.01 13.68 -2.27
C ARG A 3 -26.29 12.35 -2.51
N PRO A 4 -25.80 12.06 -3.73
CA PRO A 4 -24.94 10.91 -3.94
C PRO A 4 -23.77 11.01 -2.96
N GLN A 5 -23.57 9.98 -2.14
CA GLN A 5 -22.41 9.94 -1.26
C GLN A 5 -21.17 9.81 -2.14
N PRO A 6 -20.10 10.60 -1.88
CA PRO A 6 -18.88 10.47 -2.64
C PRO A 6 -18.29 9.08 -2.45
N GLN A 7 -17.93 8.43 -3.56
CA GLN A 7 -17.17 7.17 -3.53
C GLN A 7 -15.74 7.48 -3.10
N LEU A 8 -15.49 7.40 -1.79
CA LEU A 8 -14.22 7.79 -1.18
C LEU A 8 -13.21 6.63 -1.12
N ASP A 9 -13.60 5.40 -1.43
CA ASP A 9 -12.70 4.23 -1.34
C ASP A 9 -11.59 4.23 -2.40
N PRO A 10 -11.84 4.53 -3.70
CA PRO A 10 -10.75 4.65 -4.68
C PRO A 10 -9.75 5.77 -4.33
N PRO A 11 -10.18 7.00 -3.97
CA PRO A 11 -9.25 8.03 -3.50
C PRO A 11 -8.47 7.65 -2.23
N ARG A 12 -9.06 6.88 -1.30
CA ARG A 12 -8.36 6.38 -0.11
C ARG A 12 -7.25 5.40 -0.47
N LEU A 13 -7.49 4.50 -1.42
CA LEU A 13 -6.47 3.56 -1.91
C LEU A 13 -5.31 4.31 -2.59
N GLU A 14 -5.60 5.35 -3.37
CA GLU A 14 -4.57 6.18 -4.00
C GLU A 14 -3.75 6.98 -2.98
N LEU A 15 -4.42 7.56 -1.97
CA LEU A 15 -3.73 8.23 -0.87
C LEU A 15 -2.82 7.25 -0.11
N ALA A 16 -3.32 6.06 0.22
CA ALA A 16 -2.52 5.02 0.86
C ALA A 16 -1.33 4.59 -0.02
N ALA A 17 -1.51 4.47 -1.33
CA ALA A 17 -0.41 4.20 -2.26
C ALA A 17 0.66 5.30 -2.22
N GLY A 18 0.25 6.57 -2.17
CA GLY A 18 1.17 7.70 -2.01
C GLY A 18 1.96 7.63 -0.69
N LEU A 19 1.30 7.29 0.41
CA LEU A 19 1.96 7.11 1.71
C LEU A 19 2.95 5.94 1.69
N TYR A 20 2.61 4.84 1.02
CA TYR A 20 3.50 3.70 0.84
C TYR A 20 4.73 4.07 -0.01
N ASP A 21 4.57 4.84 -1.08
CA ASP A 21 5.71 5.30 -1.88
C ASP A 21 6.63 6.21 -1.06
N MET A 22 6.08 7.08 -0.21
CA MET A 22 6.88 7.87 0.73
C MET A 22 7.62 6.99 1.73
N SER A 23 6.97 5.95 2.28
CA SER A 23 7.60 4.97 3.17
C SER A 23 8.76 4.24 2.48
N ALA A 24 8.55 3.77 1.24
CA ALA A 24 9.59 3.13 0.45
C ALA A 24 10.76 4.08 0.20
N TRP A 25 10.48 5.31 -0.20
CA TRP A 25 11.52 6.32 -0.42
C TRP A 25 12.36 6.61 0.83
N GLN A 26 11.74 6.72 2.01
CA GLN A 26 12.47 6.89 3.28
C GLN A 26 13.43 5.73 3.55
N LEU A 27 12.99 4.50 3.26
CA LEU A 27 13.83 3.31 3.40
C LEU A 27 14.96 3.26 2.37
N ASP A 28 14.71 3.68 1.12
CA ASP A 28 15.75 3.81 0.09
C ASP A 28 16.86 4.77 0.54
N VAL A 29 16.50 5.92 1.14
CA VAL A 29 17.49 6.88 1.68
C VAL A 29 18.38 6.23 2.74
N PHE A 30 17.80 5.39 3.61
CA PHE A 30 18.60 4.65 4.61
C PHE A 30 19.49 3.60 3.97
N LEU A 31 19.05 2.98 2.87
CA LEU A 31 19.82 1.96 2.14
C LEU A 31 20.97 2.57 1.33
N ASP A 32 20.77 3.76 0.75
CA ASP A 32 21.79 4.50 0.00
C ASP A 32 23.01 4.87 0.86
N ASP A 33 22.78 5.18 2.15
CA ASP A 33 23.83 5.42 3.15
C ASP A 33 23.77 4.42 4.32
N ALA A 34 23.59 3.13 4.02
CA ALA A 34 23.46 2.09 5.03
C ALA A 34 24.63 2.07 6.04
N VAL A 35 25.85 2.39 5.59
CA VAL A 35 27.04 2.46 6.46
C VAL A 35 26.95 3.65 7.42
N GLY A 36 26.54 4.84 6.94
CA GLY A 36 26.36 6.03 7.77
C GLY A 36 25.26 5.87 8.83
N TYR A 37 24.24 5.06 8.53
CA TYR A 37 23.17 4.70 9.47
C TYR A 37 23.47 3.46 10.34
N GLY A 38 24.65 2.86 10.22
CA GLY A 38 25.04 1.68 11.01
C GLY A 38 24.24 0.41 10.70
N ILE A 39 23.67 0.31 9.50
CA ILE A 39 22.84 -0.82 9.07
C ILE A 39 23.74 -1.95 8.56
N SER A 40 23.58 -3.14 9.14
CA SER A 40 24.33 -4.32 8.72
C SER A 40 23.91 -4.77 7.30
N PRO A 41 24.78 -5.45 6.51
CA PRO A 41 24.38 -5.95 5.19
C PRO A 41 23.16 -6.88 5.21
N GLN A 42 22.99 -7.64 6.29
CA GLN A 42 21.83 -8.52 6.46
C GLN A 42 20.54 -7.74 6.75
N ASP A 43 20.61 -6.69 7.57
CA ASP A 43 19.47 -5.82 7.82
C ASP A 43 19.13 -5.00 6.58
N ALA A 44 20.13 -4.51 5.83
CA ALA A 44 19.93 -3.84 4.55
C ALA A 44 19.19 -4.72 3.54
N ALA A 45 19.55 -6.00 3.41
CA ALA A 45 18.82 -6.94 2.57
C ALA A 45 17.35 -7.13 3.03
N SER A 46 17.11 -7.15 4.34
CA SER A 46 15.75 -7.25 4.90
C SER A 46 14.93 -5.98 4.63
N LEU A 47 15.55 -4.80 4.73
CA LEU A 47 14.94 -3.53 4.38
C LEU A 47 14.64 -3.43 2.87
N GLN A 48 15.54 -3.92 2.01
CA GLN A 48 15.30 -3.93 0.57
C GLN A 48 14.06 -4.77 0.22
N LEU A 49 13.92 -5.95 0.81
CA LEU A 49 12.73 -6.78 0.64
C LEU A 49 11.46 -6.08 1.17
N LEU A 50 11.58 -5.30 2.25
CA LEU A 50 10.47 -4.51 2.76
C LEU A 50 10.07 -3.41 1.78
N VAL A 51 11.06 -2.69 1.21
CA VAL A 51 10.84 -1.68 0.16
C VAL A 51 10.12 -2.30 -1.03
N ASP A 52 10.59 -3.43 -1.52
CA ASP A 52 10.00 -4.12 -2.67
C ASP A 52 8.55 -4.53 -2.37
N LEU A 53 8.27 -5.03 -1.16
CA LEU A 53 6.92 -5.37 -0.74
C LEU A 53 6.02 -4.14 -0.60
N ILE A 54 6.52 -3.01 -0.07
CA ILE A 54 5.77 -1.76 0.06
C ILE A 54 5.43 -1.20 -1.32
N ARG A 55 6.40 -1.13 -2.24
CA ARG A 55 6.17 -0.74 -3.64
C ARG A 55 5.18 -1.67 -4.33
N TRP A 56 5.30 -2.96 -4.06
CA TRP A 56 4.32 -3.93 -4.53
C TRP A 56 2.92 -3.55 -3.98
N GLN A 57 2.74 -3.33 -2.69
CA GLN A 57 1.42 -2.96 -2.18
C GLN A 57 0.87 -1.64 -2.75
N SER A 58 1.72 -0.63 -2.90
CA SER A 58 1.36 0.68 -3.47
C SER A 58 0.77 0.56 -4.88
N GLU A 59 1.47 -0.13 -5.80
CA GLU A 59 0.95 -0.38 -7.15
C GLU A 59 -0.36 -1.20 -7.11
N GLY A 60 -0.45 -2.15 -6.19
CA GLY A 60 -1.67 -2.94 -5.95
C GLY A 60 -2.86 -2.05 -5.62
N TYR A 61 -2.71 -1.11 -4.69
CA TYR A 61 -3.77 -0.17 -4.31
C TYR A 61 -4.20 0.72 -5.47
N ARG A 62 -3.27 1.21 -6.29
CA ARG A 62 -3.61 1.98 -7.51
C ARG A 62 -4.43 1.15 -8.49
N ARG A 63 -4.01 -0.09 -8.76
CA ARG A 63 -4.76 -1.01 -9.62
C ARG A 63 -6.15 -1.30 -9.06
N TYR A 64 -6.29 -1.50 -7.76
CA TYR A 64 -7.60 -1.70 -7.12
C TYR A 64 -8.48 -0.45 -7.21
N ALA A 65 -7.94 0.75 -7.03
CA ALA A 65 -8.69 1.99 -7.18
C ALA A 65 -9.25 2.14 -8.60
N VAL A 66 -8.45 1.83 -9.62
CA VAL A 66 -8.89 1.83 -11.03
C VAL A 66 -9.98 0.78 -11.26
N LYS A 67 -9.81 -0.46 -10.77
CA LYS A 67 -10.83 -1.50 -10.90
C LYS A 67 -12.15 -1.10 -10.23
N MET A 68 -12.11 -0.54 -9.04
CA MET A 68 -13.31 -0.08 -8.35
C MET A 68 -14.08 0.96 -9.16
N ARG A 69 -13.38 1.94 -9.74
CA ARG A 69 -14.02 2.95 -10.60
C ARG A 69 -14.63 2.32 -11.84
N ALA A 70 -13.90 1.43 -12.49
CA ALA A 70 -14.40 0.71 -13.67
C ALA A 70 -15.64 -0.15 -13.34
N ASP A 71 -15.65 -0.85 -12.21
CA ASP A 71 -16.80 -1.62 -11.75
C ASP A 71 -18.02 -0.70 -11.50
N ASP A 72 -17.79 0.43 -10.84
CA ASP A 72 -18.86 1.42 -10.56
C ASP A 72 -19.41 2.02 -11.87
N GLU A 73 -18.55 2.38 -12.82
CA GLU A 73 -18.93 2.86 -14.16
C GLU A 73 -19.74 1.80 -14.94
N MET A 74 -19.35 0.53 -14.88
CA MET A 74 -20.06 -0.57 -15.54
C MET A 74 -21.47 -0.76 -14.97
N VAL A 75 -21.63 -0.66 -13.64
CA VAL A 75 -22.94 -0.76 -12.98
C VAL A 75 -23.84 0.37 -13.44
N ASP A 76 -23.35 1.62 -13.46
CA ASP A 76 -24.11 2.77 -13.92
C ASP A 76 -24.52 2.64 -15.40
N ALA A 77 -23.58 2.24 -16.27
CA ALA A 77 -23.84 2.02 -17.69
C ALA A 77 -24.92 0.94 -17.93
N TYR A 78 -24.87 -0.16 -17.17
CA TYR A 78 -25.87 -1.22 -17.24
C TYR A 78 -27.28 -0.70 -16.96
N PHE A 79 -27.45 0.10 -15.90
CA PHE A 79 -28.76 0.68 -15.55
C PHE A 79 -29.20 1.80 -16.50
N ALA A 80 -28.27 2.44 -17.21
CA ALA A 80 -28.56 3.40 -18.27
C ALA A 80 -28.93 2.75 -19.62
N GLY A 81 -28.77 1.42 -19.76
CA GLY A 81 -28.97 0.71 -21.03
C GLY A 81 -27.83 0.90 -22.03
N GLU A 82 -26.66 1.31 -21.55
CA GLU A 82 -25.44 1.50 -22.34
C GLU A 82 -24.57 0.23 -22.31
N VAL A 83 -23.51 0.21 -23.14
CA VAL A 83 -22.54 -0.89 -23.13
C VAL A 83 -21.73 -0.83 -21.83
N ALA A 84 -21.95 -1.80 -20.94
CA ALA A 84 -21.23 -1.93 -19.67
C ALA A 84 -19.86 -2.60 -19.88
N ALA A 85 -18.87 -1.83 -20.36
CA ALA A 85 -17.48 -2.28 -20.48
C ALA A 85 -16.50 -1.14 -20.14
N PRO A 86 -15.42 -1.42 -19.37
CA PRO A 86 -14.37 -0.43 -19.14
C PRO A 86 -13.66 -0.14 -20.45
N ASN A 87 -13.59 1.13 -20.84
CA ASN A 87 -13.02 1.55 -22.14
C ASN A 87 -11.71 2.35 -22.01
N THR A 88 -11.13 2.41 -20.80
CA THR A 88 -9.90 3.15 -20.53
C THR A 88 -8.68 2.23 -20.54
N ALA A 89 -7.55 2.76 -21.00
CA ALA A 89 -6.27 2.03 -20.98
C ALA A 89 -5.86 1.63 -19.55
N ALA A 90 -6.13 2.49 -18.56
CA ALA A 90 -5.84 2.21 -17.16
C ALA A 90 -6.64 0.99 -16.63
N ALA A 91 -7.92 0.86 -17.01
CA ALA A 91 -8.73 -0.30 -16.62
C ALA A 91 -8.21 -1.61 -17.23
N PHE A 92 -7.77 -1.55 -18.50
CA PHE A 92 -7.12 -2.68 -19.15
C PHE A 92 -5.81 -3.06 -18.43
N GLU A 93 -4.92 -2.10 -18.18
CA GLU A 93 -3.64 -2.34 -17.48
C GLU A 93 -3.85 -2.91 -16.07
N ALA A 94 -4.84 -2.39 -15.33
CA ALA A 94 -5.18 -2.90 -14.01
C ALA A 94 -5.69 -4.35 -14.06
N SER A 95 -6.36 -4.74 -15.14
CA SER A 95 -6.87 -6.11 -15.35
C SER A 95 -5.76 -7.14 -15.60
N ILE A 96 -4.59 -6.72 -16.08
CA ILE A 96 -3.46 -7.60 -16.37
C ILE A 96 -2.97 -8.27 -15.09
N THR A 97 -2.71 -9.58 -15.16
CA THR A 97 -2.14 -10.36 -14.05
C THR A 97 -0.85 -9.73 -13.55
N ARG A 98 -0.79 -9.55 -12.24
CA ARG A 98 0.33 -8.94 -11.57
C ARG A 98 1.41 -9.97 -11.25
N PRO A 99 2.71 -9.59 -11.24
CA PRO A 99 3.76 -10.41 -10.63
C PRO A 99 3.43 -10.81 -9.18
N GLU A 100 3.90 -11.97 -8.77
CA GLU A 100 3.74 -12.47 -7.40
C GLU A 100 4.33 -11.49 -6.39
N HIS A 101 3.75 -11.44 -5.20
CA HIS A 101 4.25 -10.54 -4.16
C HIS A 101 5.63 -11.00 -3.67
N PRO A 102 6.54 -10.07 -3.34
CA PRO A 102 7.72 -10.39 -2.56
C PRO A 102 7.32 -11.05 -1.22
N PRO A 103 8.16 -11.94 -0.66
CA PRO A 103 7.90 -12.47 0.68
C PRO A 103 8.00 -11.37 1.72
N LEU A 104 7.26 -11.51 2.83
CA LEU A 104 7.46 -10.65 4.00
C LEU A 104 8.86 -10.92 4.58
N PRO A 105 9.75 -9.91 4.68
CA PRO A 105 11.09 -10.14 5.19
C PRO A 105 11.08 -10.52 6.66
N ASN A 106 12.07 -11.34 7.04
CA ASN A 106 12.39 -11.55 8.45
C ASN A 106 12.68 -10.20 9.14
N ARG A 107 12.38 -10.11 10.44
CA ARG A 107 12.69 -8.90 11.20
C ARG A 107 14.20 -8.65 11.20
N ALA A 108 14.57 -7.38 11.01
CA ALA A 108 15.94 -6.91 11.21
C ALA A 108 16.38 -7.17 12.66
N LYS A 109 17.65 -7.52 12.86
CA LYS A 109 18.17 -7.91 14.18
C LYS A 109 18.91 -6.79 14.88
N ALA A 110 19.68 -6.01 14.13
CA ALA A 110 20.61 -5.03 14.69
C ALA A 110 20.31 -3.58 14.29
N ILE A 111 19.25 -3.34 13.50
CA ILE A 111 18.85 -1.98 13.15
C ILE A 111 18.39 -1.21 14.39
N ASP A 112 18.78 0.06 14.49
CA ASP A 112 18.14 0.97 15.43
C ASP A 112 16.71 1.24 14.96
N TYR A 113 15.74 0.67 15.67
CA TYR A 113 14.32 0.84 15.38
C TYR A 113 13.85 2.30 15.54
N GLN A 114 14.60 3.20 16.18
CA GLN A 114 14.27 4.63 16.12
C GLN A 114 14.39 5.20 14.72
N LEU A 115 15.31 4.68 13.89
CA LEU A 115 15.46 5.07 12.49
C LEU A 115 14.19 4.83 11.69
N LEU A 116 13.41 3.80 12.03
CA LEU A 116 12.16 3.45 11.34
C LEU A 116 10.96 4.30 11.76
N ARG A 117 11.13 5.30 12.63
CA ARG A 117 10.02 6.16 13.08
C ARG A 117 9.28 6.86 11.94
N PRO A 118 9.95 7.53 10.98
CA PRO A 118 9.24 8.20 9.89
C PRO A 118 8.42 7.23 9.04
N VAL A 119 8.93 6.01 8.86
CA VAL A 119 8.24 4.95 8.13
C VAL A 119 7.00 4.47 8.89
N ARG A 120 7.10 4.32 10.21
CA ARG A 120 5.94 3.98 11.06
C ARG A 120 4.83 5.01 10.96
N ASP A 121 5.17 6.29 11.08
CA ASP A 121 4.18 7.37 11.08
C ASP A 121 3.38 7.38 9.76
N LEU A 122 4.06 7.18 8.63
CA LEU A 122 3.42 7.06 7.30
C LEU A 122 2.53 5.81 7.17
N LEU A 123 2.98 4.67 7.70
CA LEU A 123 2.20 3.42 7.65
C LEU A 123 0.98 3.46 8.60
N GLU A 124 1.10 4.15 9.73
CA GLU A 124 -0.01 4.41 10.66
C GLU A 124 -1.05 5.34 10.01
N GLU A 125 -0.60 6.38 9.32
CA GLU A 125 -1.49 7.26 8.55
C GLU A 125 -2.21 6.46 7.46
N ALA A 126 -1.48 5.62 6.70
CA ALA A 126 -2.08 4.78 5.67
C ALA A 126 -3.11 3.81 6.27
N HIS A 127 -2.81 3.19 7.41
CA HIS A 127 -3.76 2.36 8.14
C HIS A 127 -5.03 3.14 8.53
N THR A 128 -4.88 4.38 9.00
CA THR A 128 -5.99 5.26 9.39
C THR A 128 -6.87 5.66 8.20
N VAL A 129 -6.26 5.95 7.05
CA VAL A 129 -6.97 6.23 5.79
C VAL A 129 -7.77 5.00 5.34
N LEU A 130 -7.13 3.82 5.34
CA LEU A 130 -7.72 2.58 4.86
C LEU A 130 -8.83 2.04 5.78
N SER A 131 -8.69 2.20 7.11
CA SER A 131 -9.68 1.74 8.09
C SER A 131 -11.01 2.50 8.02
N ARG A 132 -11.03 3.68 7.41
CA ARG A 132 -12.24 4.47 7.13
C ARG A 132 -12.95 4.06 5.83
N GLY A 133 -12.42 3.07 5.13
CA GLY A 133 -13.02 2.53 3.92
C GLY A 133 -14.26 1.68 4.20
N SER A 134 -15.15 1.59 3.21
CA SER A 134 -16.44 0.90 3.37
C SER A 134 -16.47 -0.53 2.84
N ARG A 135 -15.66 -0.82 1.80
CA ARG A 135 -15.63 -2.13 1.13
C ARG A 135 -14.76 -3.15 1.90
N PRO A 136 -15.04 -4.47 1.80
CA PRO A 136 -14.24 -5.51 2.46
C PRO A 136 -12.74 -5.47 2.15
N VAL A 137 -12.38 -5.11 0.92
CA VAL A 137 -10.98 -4.93 0.49
C VAL A 137 -10.24 -3.86 1.30
N MET A 138 -10.94 -2.83 1.78
CA MET A 138 -10.36 -1.79 2.64
C MET A 138 -9.94 -2.36 3.99
N THR A 139 -10.74 -3.27 4.56
CA THR A 139 -10.38 -3.98 5.80
C THR A 139 -9.12 -4.83 5.62
N TYR A 140 -8.98 -5.52 4.48
CA TYR A 140 -7.76 -6.29 4.20
C TYR A 140 -6.54 -5.37 4.01
N ALA A 141 -6.70 -4.27 3.27
CA ALA A 141 -5.65 -3.26 3.09
C ALA A 141 -5.21 -2.65 4.44
N ALA A 142 -6.16 -2.29 5.30
CA ALA A 142 -5.87 -1.78 6.64
C ALA A 142 -5.08 -2.78 7.50
N LYS A 143 -5.41 -4.09 7.42
CA LYS A 143 -4.64 -5.15 8.11
C LYS A 143 -3.22 -5.27 7.58
N GLN A 144 -3.02 -5.14 6.27
CA GLN A 144 -1.69 -5.16 5.66
C GLN A 144 -0.85 -3.95 6.10
N ALA A 145 -1.44 -2.75 6.14
CA ALA A 145 -0.78 -1.56 6.67
C ALA A 145 -0.37 -1.75 8.14
N ALA A 146 -1.27 -2.31 8.97
CA ALA A 146 -0.96 -2.61 10.37
C ALA A 146 0.16 -3.66 10.52
N ALA A 147 0.24 -4.64 9.63
CA ALA A 147 1.32 -5.64 9.64
C ALA A 147 2.68 -5.02 9.31
N LEU A 148 2.75 -4.14 8.31
CA LEU A 148 3.95 -3.39 7.95
C LEU A 148 4.36 -2.42 9.06
N TYR A 149 3.39 -1.70 9.63
CA TYR A 149 3.60 -0.85 10.81
C TYR A 149 4.21 -1.63 11.98
N SER A 150 3.67 -2.81 12.30
CA SER A 150 4.17 -3.69 13.37
C SER A 150 5.58 -4.24 13.08
N TRP A 151 5.90 -4.46 11.80
CA TRP A 151 7.25 -4.89 11.39
C TRP A 151 8.31 -3.84 11.77
N CYS A 152 7.96 -2.56 11.68
CA CYS A 152 8.84 -1.45 12.04
C CYS A 152 9.03 -1.26 13.56
N TYR A 153 8.54 -2.16 14.41
CA TYR A 153 8.84 -2.17 15.85
C TYR A 153 9.86 -3.26 16.20
N PRO A 154 10.62 -3.08 17.30
CA PRO A 154 11.47 -4.15 17.81
C PRO A 154 10.62 -5.41 18.09
N PRO A 155 11.17 -6.62 17.84
CA PRO A 155 10.52 -7.85 18.28
C PRO A 155 10.26 -7.76 19.79
N LEU A 156 9.05 -8.12 20.21
CA LEU A 156 8.77 -8.27 21.63
C LEU A 156 9.72 -9.34 22.17
N SER A 157 10.53 -8.98 23.17
CA SER A 157 11.36 -9.93 23.90
C SER A 157 10.43 -10.98 24.51
N VAL A 158 10.52 -12.22 24.02
CA VAL A 158 9.86 -13.38 24.64
C VAL A 158 10.78 -13.95 25.71
#